data_AF-A0A1G6R8L2-F1
#
_entry.id   AF-A0A1G6R8L2-F1
#
_cell.length_a   1.000
_cell.length_b   1.000
_cell.length_c   1.000
_cell.angle_alpha   90.00
_cell.angle_beta   90.00
_cell.angle_gamma   90.00
#
_symmetry.space_group_name_H-M   'P 1'
#
loop_
_entity.id
_entity.type
_entity.pdbx_description
1 polymer ?
#
loop_
_entity_poly.entity_id
_entity_poly.type
_entity_poly.pdbx_seq_one_letter_code
_entity_poly.pdbx_strand_id
1 'polypeptide(L)'
;MSNPVAKGDAAEKSQDELRAIIESFFRFAHVQVPWDGTVNDSVALVFHQMLLETAKCSNAMSFVPRPAGGPPSVLWLATQLATMGYRNIENKFTISCAKTAIRNFRSDFEQASTGIAALMFMPCA
;
A
#
# COMPACT_ATOMS: atom_id res chain seq x y z
N MET A 1 -1.80 34.69 -16.45
CA MET A 1 -2.72 34.38 -15.34
C MET A 1 -2.45 32.95 -14.92
N SER A 2 -1.68 32.77 -13.84
CA SER A 2 -1.27 31.46 -13.33
C SER A 2 -2.39 30.90 -12.45
N ASN A 3 -3.00 29.79 -12.87
CA ASN A 3 -4.00 29.07 -12.09
C ASN A 3 -3.29 28.14 -11.08
N PRO A 4 -3.52 28.28 -9.77
CA PRO A 4 -2.94 27.38 -8.75
C PRO A 4 -3.73 26.07 -8.53
N VAL A 5 -4.74 25.76 -9.35
CA VAL A 5 -5.58 24.54 -9.28
C VAL A 5 -5.03 23.48 -10.24
N ALA A 6 -4.00 22.75 -9.82
CA ALA A 6 -3.55 21.53 -10.53
C ALA A 6 -2.72 20.61 -9.63
N LYS A 7 -2.20 21.12 -8.50
CA LYS A 7 -1.37 20.35 -7.57
C LYS A 7 -2.20 19.57 -6.54
N GLY A 8 -3.46 19.94 -6.32
CA GLY A 8 -4.39 19.25 -5.42
C GLY A 8 -5.00 17.99 -6.05
N ASP A 9 -5.38 18.08 -7.32
CA ASP A 9 -6.20 17.05 -7.99
C ASP A 9 -5.42 15.76 -8.30
N ALA A 10 -4.12 15.86 -8.60
CA ALA A 10 -3.29 14.71 -8.93
C ALA A 10 -2.88 13.89 -7.68
N ALA A 11 -2.68 14.57 -6.55
CA ALA A 11 -2.35 13.93 -5.28
C ALA A 11 -3.56 13.19 -4.71
N GLU A 12 -4.73 13.84 -4.74
CA GLU A 12 -6.01 13.25 -4.30
C GLU A 12 -6.38 12.04 -5.17
N LYS A 13 -6.27 12.15 -6.49
CA LYS A 13 -6.49 11.01 -7.40
C LYS A 13 -5.57 9.81 -7.09
N SER A 14 -4.30 10.07 -6.76
CA SER A 14 -3.35 8.99 -6.45
C SER A 14 -3.64 8.34 -5.10
N GLN A 15 -4.12 9.13 -4.13
CA GLN A 15 -4.60 8.61 -2.85
C GLN A 15 -5.84 7.73 -3.05
N ASP A 16 -6.80 8.15 -3.87
CA ASP A 16 -7.99 7.38 -4.18
C ASP A 16 -7.68 6.08 -4.92
N GLU A 17 -6.76 6.13 -5.90
CA GLU A 17 -6.30 4.94 -6.61
C GLU A 17 -5.61 3.95 -5.64
N LEU A 18 -4.74 4.45 -4.77
CA LEU A 18 -4.07 3.61 -3.78
C LEU A 18 -5.06 3.04 -2.75
N ARG A 19 -6.02 3.84 -2.29
CA ARG A 19 -7.12 3.39 -1.43
C ARG A 19 -7.87 2.24 -2.07
N ALA A 20 -8.29 2.40 -3.33
CA ALA A 20 -9.03 1.37 -4.05
C ALA A 20 -8.23 0.06 -4.19
N ILE A 21 -6.92 0.16 -4.41
CA ILE A 21 -6.00 -0.99 -4.48
C ILE A 21 -5.88 -1.68 -3.10
N ILE A 22 -5.68 -0.90 -2.04
CA ILE A 22 -5.61 -1.40 -0.67
C ILE A 22 -6.89 -2.15 -0.33
N GLU A 23 -8.05 -1.52 -0.54
CA GLU A 23 -9.34 -2.17 -0.27
C GLU A 23 -9.52 -3.45 -1.11
N SER A 24 -9.04 -3.47 -2.36
CA SER A 24 -9.04 -4.70 -3.18
C SER A 24 -8.21 -5.80 -2.54
N PHE A 25 -6.99 -5.47 -2.09
CA PHE A 25 -6.11 -6.42 -1.41
C PHE A 25 -6.75 -7.03 -0.16
N PHE A 26 -7.38 -6.20 0.68
CA PHE A 26 -8.09 -6.69 1.87
C PHE A 26 -9.32 -7.53 1.51
N ARG A 27 -10.10 -7.14 0.48
CA ARG A 27 -11.22 -7.93 -0.05
C ARG A 27 -10.74 -9.28 -0.58
N PHE A 28 -9.64 -9.32 -1.34
CA PHE A 28 -9.01 -10.53 -1.84
C PHE A 28 -8.57 -11.46 -0.70
N ALA A 29 -8.01 -10.91 0.37
CA ALA A 29 -7.64 -11.67 1.55
C ALA A 29 -8.86 -12.10 2.40
N HIS A 30 -10.08 -11.69 2.08
CA HIS A 30 -11.28 -11.87 2.90
C HIS A 30 -11.09 -11.34 4.35
N VAL A 31 -10.40 -10.21 4.49
CA VAL A 31 -10.19 -9.53 5.78
C VAL A 31 -10.90 -8.18 5.74
N GLN A 32 -11.57 -7.81 6.84
CA GLN A 32 -12.19 -6.50 6.95
C GLN A 32 -11.10 -5.41 6.98
N VAL A 33 -11.33 -4.31 6.27
CA VAL A 33 -10.36 -3.21 6.21
C VAL A 33 -10.47 -2.38 7.49
N PRO A 34 -9.44 -2.32 8.35
CA PRO A 34 -9.57 -1.71 9.68
C PRO A 34 -9.30 -0.19 9.69
N TRP A 35 -9.67 0.54 8.63
CA TRP A 35 -9.35 1.98 8.50
C TRP A 35 -10.50 2.83 7.96
N ASP A 36 -10.45 4.13 8.22
CA ASP A 36 -11.36 5.16 7.69
C ASP A 36 -11.07 5.52 6.22
N GLY A 37 -9.91 5.08 5.72
CA GLY A 37 -9.44 5.26 4.36
C GLY A 37 -8.71 6.57 4.10
N THR A 38 -8.11 7.13 5.14
CA THR A 38 -7.08 8.17 5.02
C THR A 38 -5.78 7.59 4.47
N VAL A 39 -5.39 7.98 3.25
CA VAL A 39 -4.14 7.53 2.63
C VAL A 39 -3.03 8.57 2.83
N ASN A 40 -1.91 8.15 3.40
CA ASN A 40 -0.71 8.98 3.56
C ASN A 40 0.56 8.20 3.16
N ASP A 41 1.72 8.87 3.15
CA ASP A 41 2.98 8.24 2.78
C ASP A 41 3.38 7.09 3.73
N SER A 42 2.97 7.14 5.00
CA SER A 42 3.19 6.03 5.94
C SER A 42 2.34 4.81 5.59
N VAL A 43 1.08 5.02 5.19
CA VAL A 43 0.20 3.96 4.68
C VAL A 43 0.79 3.33 3.43
N ALA A 44 1.30 4.15 2.49
CA ALA A 44 1.97 3.64 1.29
C ALA A 44 3.19 2.77 1.64
N LEU A 45 3.99 3.20 2.62
CA LEU A 45 5.14 2.43 3.10
C LEU A 45 4.74 1.09 3.72
N VAL A 46 3.78 1.10 4.66
CA VAL A 46 3.32 -0.14 5.31
C VAL A 46 2.67 -1.07 4.29
N PHE A 47 1.85 -0.54 3.39
CA PHE A 47 1.21 -1.33 2.35
C PHE A 47 2.24 -1.93 1.37
N HIS A 48 3.27 -1.17 1.01
CA HIS A 48 4.37 -1.70 0.22
C HIS A 48 5.09 -2.85 0.91
N GLN A 49 5.33 -2.73 2.22
CA GLN A 49 5.92 -3.81 3.02
C GLN A 49 5.01 -5.05 3.09
N MET A 50 3.70 -4.85 3.20
CA MET A 50 2.71 -5.94 3.12
C MET A 50 2.73 -6.66 1.77
N LEU A 51 2.86 -5.90 0.67
CA LEU A 51 3.01 -6.48 -0.67
C LEU A 51 4.29 -7.28 -0.78
N LEU A 52 5.42 -6.77 -0.29
CA LEU A 52 6.69 -7.49 -0.25
C LEU A 52 6.56 -8.80 0.52
N GLU A 53 5.89 -8.78 1.68
CA GLU A 53 5.75 -9.99 2.51
C GLU A 53 4.79 -11.02 1.91
N THR A 54 3.72 -10.55 1.30
CA THR A 54 2.84 -11.41 0.50
C THR A 54 3.61 -12.03 -0.67
N ALA A 55 4.49 -11.24 -1.27
CA ALA A 55 5.28 -11.68 -2.41
C ALA A 55 6.36 -12.69 -2.06
N LYS A 56 6.95 -12.62 -0.84
CA LYS A 56 7.94 -13.62 -0.39
C LYS A 56 7.40 -15.05 -0.40
N CYS A 57 6.10 -15.23 -0.17
CA CYS A 57 5.48 -16.56 -0.17
C CYS A 57 4.55 -16.82 -1.37
N SER A 58 4.53 -15.92 -2.37
CA SER A 58 3.75 -16.09 -3.60
C SER A 58 4.60 -15.90 -4.87
N ASN A 59 4.05 -16.22 -6.03
CA ASN A 59 4.74 -16.06 -7.31
C ASN A 59 4.71 -14.61 -7.85
N ALA A 60 4.40 -13.64 -6.98
CA ALA A 60 4.18 -12.25 -7.36
C ALA A 60 5.37 -11.31 -7.04
N MET A 61 6.50 -11.86 -6.56
CA MET A 61 7.68 -11.07 -6.15
C MET A 61 8.37 -10.29 -7.26
N SER A 62 8.26 -10.74 -8.51
CA SER A 62 8.72 -9.96 -9.68
C SER A 62 7.86 -8.74 -9.98
N PHE A 63 6.65 -8.66 -9.40
CA PHE A 63 5.68 -7.63 -9.72
C PHE A 63 5.56 -6.54 -8.65
N VAL A 64 6.10 -6.76 -7.44
CA VAL A 64 6.12 -5.72 -6.41
C VAL A 64 7.23 -4.73 -6.74
N PRO A 65 6.91 -3.46 -7.08
CA PRO A 65 7.90 -2.48 -7.49
C PRO A 65 8.81 -2.14 -6.31
N ARG A 66 10.14 -2.17 -6.48
CA ARG A 66 11.09 -1.76 -5.43
C ARG A 66 11.61 -0.35 -5.71
N PRO A 67 11.43 0.61 -4.79
CA PRO A 67 11.97 1.95 -4.99
C PRO A 67 13.51 1.91 -4.93
N ALA A 68 14.18 2.53 -5.90
CA ALA A 68 15.64 2.52 -6.02
C ALA A 68 16.36 3.55 -5.14
N GLY A 69 15.62 4.39 -4.39
CA GLY A 69 16.21 5.57 -3.75
C GLY A 69 15.49 6.14 -2.53
N GLY A 70 14.65 5.36 -1.84
CA GLY A 70 13.98 5.81 -0.62
C GLY A 70 12.63 5.13 -0.36
N PRO A 71 11.94 5.50 0.75
CA PRO A 71 10.60 5.01 1.03
C PRO A 71 9.62 5.35 -0.11
N PRO A 72 8.67 4.46 -0.44
CA PRO A 72 7.70 4.70 -1.50
C PRO A 72 6.71 5.80 -1.08
N SER A 73 6.58 6.85 -1.90
CA SER A 73 5.51 7.85 -1.72
C SER A 73 4.17 7.33 -2.25
N VAL A 74 3.05 7.89 -1.78
CA VAL A 74 1.70 7.52 -2.26
C VAL A 74 1.62 7.61 -3.79
N LEU A 75 2.05 8.74 -4.35
CA LEU A 75 2.03 9.00 -5.79
C LEU A 75 2.87 7.97 -6.56
N TRP A 76 4.08 7.67 -6.07
CA TRP A 76 4.95 6.69 -6.72
C TRP A 76 4.32 5.30 -6.70
N LEU A 77 3.85 4.85 -5.52
CA LEU A 77 3.29 3.51 -5.36
C LEU A 77 2.01 3.33 -6.17
N ALA A 78 1.08 4.30 -6.13
CA ALA A 78 -0.14 4.27 -6.94
C ALA A 78 0.19 4.17 -8.43
N THR A 79 1.10 5.02 -8.92
CA THR A 79 1.50 5.04 -10.34
C THR A 79 2.14 3.71 -10.76
N GLN A 80 3.03 3.13 -9.94
CA GLN A 80 3.66 1.86 -10.26
C GLN A 80 2.64 0.72 -10.29
N LEU A 81 1.76 0.64 -9.29
CA LEU A 81 0.72 -0.41 -9.22
C LEU A 81 -0.31 -0.27 -10.35
N ALA A 82 -0.64 0.96 -10.74
CA ALA A 82 -1.49 1.24 -11.91
C ALA A 82 -0.80 0.81 -13.21
N THR A 83 0.47 1.18 -13.40
CA THR A 83 1.27 0.84 -14.59
C THR A 83 1.46 -0.67 -14.75
N MET A 84 1.71 -1.36 -13.64
CA MET A 84 1.89 -2.82 -13.61
C MET A 84 0.55 -3.58 -13.72
N GLY A 85 -0.58 -2.88 -13.53
CA GLY A 85 -1.92 -3.44 -13.59
C GLY A 85 -2.23 -4.36 -12.41
N TYR A 86 -2.27 -3.81 -11.19
CA TYR A 86 -2.49 -4.55 -9.93
C TYR A 86 -3.51 -5.69 -9.99
N ARG A 87 -4.67 -5.48 -10.63
CA ARG A 87 -5.73 -6.50 -10.79
C ARG A 87 -5.26 -7.78 -11.50
N ASN A 88 -4.32 -7.68 -12.43
CA ASN A 88 -3.73 -8.83 -13.11
C ASN A 88 -2.80 -9.62 -12.18
N ILE A 89 -2.10 -8.90 -11.31
CA ILE A 89 -1.14 -9.42 -10.35
C ILE A 89 -1.83 -10.02 -9.13
N GLU A 90 -3.01 -9.52 -8.76
CA GLU A 90 -3.82 -9.99 -7.64
C GLU A 90 -4.08 -11.51 -7.71
N ASN A 91 -4.29 -12.03 -8.93
CA ASN A 91 -4.45 -13.46 -9.19
C ASN A 91 -3.17 -14.30 -9.02
N LYS A 92 -2.00 -13.66 -8.93
CA LYS A 92 -0.70 -14.30 -8.65
C LYS A 92 -0.40 -14.38 -7.16
N PHE A 93 -1.06 -13.55 -6.34
CA PHE A 93 -0.98 -13.66 -4.90
C PHE A 93 -1.77 -14.89 -4.42
N THR A 94 -1.31 -15.49 -3.32
CA THR A 94 -2.05 -16.54 -2.64
C THR A 94 -2.79 -15.93 -1.45
N ILE A 95 -4.06 -16.28 -1.27
CA ILE A 95 -4.90 -15.74 -0.18
C ILE A 95 -4.27 -15.99 1.20
N SER A 96 -3.66 -17.16 1.42
CA SER A 96 -2.96 -17.49 2.68
C SER A 96 -1.78 -16.56 2.96
N CYS A 97 -1.02 -16.19 1.94
CA CYS A 97 0.07 -15.22 2.02
C CYS A 97 -0.44 -13.83 2.36
N ALA A 98 -1.47 -13.37 1.66
CA ALA A 98 -2.06 -12.05 1.91
C ALA A 98 -2.61 -11.96 3.34
N LYS A 99 -3.31 -13.01 3.82
CA LYS A 99 -3.79 -13.09 5.21
C LYS A 99 -2.65 -13.05 6.23
N THR A 100 -1.53 -13.69 5.96
CA THR A 100 -0.37 -13.67 6.88
C THR A 100 0.30 -12.30 6.89
N ALA A 101 0.49 -11.67 5.72
CA ALA A 101 1.00 -10.30 5.65
C ALA A 101 0.07 -9.32 6.38
N ILE A 102 -1.25 -9.39 6.15
CA ILE A 102 -2.22 -8.55 6.87
C ILE A 102 -2.13 -8.78 8.38
N ARG A 103 -2.07 -10.03 8.84
CA ARG A 103 -1.96 -10.31 10.28
C ARG A 103 -0.69 -9.73 10.91
N ASN A 104 0.43 -9.79 10.21
CA ASN A 104 1.70 -9.29 10.72
C ASN A 104 1.77 -7.75 10.75
N PHE A 105 1.18 -7.08 9.76
CA PHE A 105 1.27 -5.62 9.62
C PHE A 105 -0.02 -4.88 10.01
N ARG A 106 -1.02 -5.58 10.55
CA ARG A 106 -2.30 -4.97 10.93
C ARG A 106 -2.12 -3.79 11.87
N SER A 107 -1.34 -3.98 12.93
CA SER A 107 -1.06 -2.94 13.94
C SER A 107 -0.37 -1.72 13.32
N ASP A 108 0.55 -1.96 12.39
CA ASP A 108 1.33 -0.90 11.75
C ASP A 108 0.47 -0.13 10.76
N PHE A 109 -0.41 -0.82 10.06
CA PHE A 109 -1.37 -0.24 9.13
C PHE A 109 -2.41 0.62 9.85
N GLU A 110 -2.95 0.13 10.99
CA GLU A 110 -3.86 0.89 11.84
C GLU A 110 -3.16 2.17 12.37
N GLN A 111 -1.93 2.07 12.88
CA GLN A 111 -1.14 3.23 13.31
C GLN A 111 -0.88 4.22 12.17
N ALA A 112 -0.45 3.73 11.00
CA ALA A 112 -0.22 4.57 9.83
C ALA A 112 -1.49 5.29 9.37
N SER A 113 -2.66 4.64 9.45
CA SER A 113 -3.95 5.23 9.05
C SER A 113 -4.37 6.39 9.95
N THR A 114 -4.03 6.35 11.24
CA THR A 114 -4.34 7.43 12.20
C THR A 114 -3.46 8.68 12.05
N GLY A 115 -2.49 8.67 11.12
CA GLY A 115 -1.58 9.80 10.89
C GLY A 115 -0.56 10.02 12.00
N ILE A 116 -0.53 9.16 13.02
CA ILE A 116 0.52 9.13 14.03
C ILE A 116 1.74 8.50 13.35
N ALA A 117 2.64 9.38 12.91
CA ALA A 117 3.88 9.05 12.24
C ALA A 117 4.51 7.79 12.83
N ALA A 118 4.90 6.88 11.93
CA ALA A 118 5.66 5.66 12.19
C ALA A 118 7.06 5.96 12.75
N LEU A 119 7.14 6.59 13.94
CA LEU A 119 8.34 6.69 14.75
C LEU A 119 8.62 5.39 15.53
N MET A 120 7.79 4.36 15.38
CA MET A 120 7.97 3.05 16.01
C MET A 120 8.55 1.97 15.08
N PHE A 121 9.30 2.35 14.04
CA PHE A 121 10.31 1.43 13.47
C PHE A 121 11.56 1.39 14.37
N MET A 122 11.39 1.04 15.65
CA MET A 122 12.45 0.42 16.43
C MET A 122 12.17 -1.08 16.41
N PRO A 123 12.97 -1.89 15.68
CA PRO A 123 12.93 -3.32 15.90
C PRO A 123 13.34 -3.55 17.36
N CYS A 124 12.46 -4.13 18.17
CA CYS A 124 12.92 -4.76 19.41
C CYS A 124 13.89 -5.87 19.00
N ALA A 125 15.11 -5.76 19.51
CA ALA A 125 16.23 -6.67 19.33
C ALA A 125 15.89 -8.11 19.77
#